data_AF-X1V6N4-F1
#
_entry.id   AF-X1V6N4-F1
#
_cell.length_a   1.000
_cell.length_b   1.000
_cell.length_c   1.000
_cell.angle_alpha   90.00
_cell.angle_beta   90.00
_cell.angle_gamma   90.00
#
_symmetry.space_group_name_H-M   'P 1'
#
loop_
_entity.id
_entity.type
_entity.pdbx_description
1 polymer ?
#
loop_
_entity_poly.entity_id
_entity_poly.type
_entity_poly.pdbx_seq_one_letter_code
_entity_poly.pdbx_strand_id
1 'polypeptide(L)'
;MLAPERICHKELPTNLSVQLAPKHHSGLLLANPVMTASGTFGYGTEYSHLFDIQQLGAIVCKGTTLEPRDGNPQPRLAETACGVLNSIGLQNIGVNALIKEKAPIWASWRVPVIVNIAGETIDDY
;
A
#
# COMPACT_ATOMS: atom_id res chain seq x y z
N MET A 1 -33.23 33.44 -36.26
CA MET A 1 -33.58 32.39 -35.28
C MET A 1 -32.26 31.77 -34.84
N LEU A 2 -31.68 32.25 -33.73
CA LEU A 2 -30.39 31.77 -33.21
C LEU A 2 -30.64 30.50 -32.40
N ALA A 3 -29.90 29.43 -32.73
CA ALA A 3 -29.93 28.20 -31.93
C ALA A 3 -29.29 28.46 -30.55
N PRO A 4 -29.85 27.90 -29.46
CA PRO A 4 -29.25 28.06 -28.14
C PRO A 4 -27.93 27.28 -28.08
N GLU A 5 -26.85 27.97 -27.74
CA GLU A 5 -25.56 27.35 -27.44
C GLU A 5 -25.74 26.36 -26.29
N ARG A 6 -25.41 25.08 -26.53
CA ARG A 6 -25.32 24.09 -25.45
C ARG A 6 -24.17 24.50 -24.56
N ILE A 7 -24.48 24.98 -23.36
CA ILE A 7 -23.52 25.12 -22.28
C ILE A 7 -23.05 23.71 -21.92
N CYS A 8 -21.93 23.30 -22.50
CA CYS A 8 -21.24 22.09 -22.13
C CYS A 8 -20.62 22.35 -20.75
N HIS A 9 -21.32 21.96 -19.69
CA HIS A 9 -20.73 21.90 -18.36
C HIS A 9 -19.58 20.90 -18.42
N LYS A 10 -18.35 21.41 -18.61
CA LYS A 10 -17.14 20.63 -18.34
C LYS A 10 -17.16 20.35 -16.83
N GLU A 11 -17.63 19.17 -16.44
CA GLU A 11 -17.47 18.70 -15.07
C GLU A 11 -15.98 18.76 -14.73
N LEU A 12 -15.62 19.59 -13.76
CA LEU A 12 -14.28 19.56 -13.19
C LEU A 12 -14.07 18.18 -12.56
N PRO A 13 -12.97 17.48 -12.86
CA PRO A 13 -12.74 16.16 -12.31
C PRO A 13 -12.79 16.22 -10.78
N THR A 14 -13.51 15.27 -10.18
CA THR A 14 -13.64 15.17 -8.72
C THR A 14 -12.25 15.06 -8.09
N ASN A 15 -11.95 15.95 -7.14
CA ASN A 15 -10.73 15.85 -6.36
C ASN A 15 -10.86 14.69 -5.36
N LEU A 16 -10.12 13.60 -5.61
CA LEU A 16 -10.11 12.42 -4.74
C LEU A 16 -8.98 12.45 -3.71
N SER A 17 -8.12 13.46 -3.70
CA SER A 17 -6.95 13.49 -2.82
C SER A 17 -7.33 13.47 -1.34
N VAL A 18 -6.52 12.79 -0.53
CA VAL A 18 -6.74 12.62 0.91
C VAL A 18 -5.48 13.01 1.67
N GLN A 19 -5.60 13.91 2.64
CA GLN A 19 -4.55 14.18 3.60
C GLN A 19 -4.64 13.14 4.75
N LEU A 20 -3.83 12.09 4.69
CA LEU A 20 -3.92 10.97 5.64
C LEU A 20 -3.35 11.32 7.03
N ALA A 21 -2.35 12.20 7.10
CA ALA A 21 -1.69 12.59 8.34
C ALA A 21 -1.80 14.10 8.60
N PRO A 22 -3.02 14.67 8.75
CA PRO A 22 -3.25 16.13 8.76
C PRO A 22 -2.59 16.87 9.93
N LYS A 23 -2.22 16.16 11.00
CA LYS A 23 -1.57 16.74 12.19
C LYS A 23 -0.04 16.56 12.18
N HIS A 24 0.51 15.78 11.24
CA HIS A 24 1.95 15.60 11.13
C HIS A 24 2.56 16.81 10.41
N HIS A 25 3.74 17.27 10.84
CA HIS A 25 4.36 18.50 10.31
C HIS A 25 4.64 18.43 8.80
N SER A 26 4.93 17.25 8.26
CA SER A 26 5.12 17.03 6.82
C SER A 26 3.85 16.61 6.08
N GLY A 27 2.78 16.25 6.81
CA GLY A 27 1.60 15.57 6.26
C GLY A 27 1.91 14.27 5.52
N LEU A 28 0.87 13.69 4.92
CA LEU A 28 0.92 12.63 3.92
C LEU A 28 -0.27 12.79 2.97
N LEU A 29 -0.05 13.50 1.86
CA LEU A 29 -1.07 13.70 0.84
C LEU A 29 -1.08 12.50 -0.13
N LEU A 30 -2.20 11.82 -0.20
CA LEU A 30 -2.46 10.73 -1.14
C LEU A 30 -3.20 11.27 -2.36
N ALA A 31 -2.89 10.75 -3.55
CA ALA A 31 -3.58 11.13 -4.78
C ALA A 31 -5.07 10.75 -4.78
N ASN A 32 -5.43 9.67 -4.07
CA ASN A 32 -6.78 9.15 -3.91
C ASN A 32 -6.85 8.27 -2.63
N PRO A 33 -8.05 7.84 -2.17
CA PRO A 33 -8.17 7.07 -0.92
C PRO A 33 -7.83 5.58 -1.06
N VAL A 34 -7.56 5.08 -2.28
CA VAL A 34 -7.38 3.65 -2.53
C VAL A 34 -5.94 3.26 -2.23
N MET A 35 -5.75 2.33 -1.31
CA MET A 35 -4.44 1.77 -0.95
C MET A 35 -4.55 0.28 -0.69
N THR A 36 -3.42 -0.43 -0.77
CA THR A 36 -3.38 -1.87 -0.47
C THR A 36 -3.43 -2.10 1.03
N ALA A 37 -4.05 -3.19 1.47
CA ALA A 37 -3.89 -3.65 2.84
C ALA A 37 -2.49 -4.28 3.02
N SER A 38 -1.89 -4.11 4.20
CA SER A 38 -0.60 -4.76 4.48
C SER A 38 -0.72 -6.28 4.33
N GLY A 39 0.26 -6.88 3.67
CA GLY A 39 0.33 -8.32 3.49
C GLY A 39 -0.49 -8.90 2.34
N THR A 40 -1.31 -8.09 1.64
CA THR A 40 -2.03 -8.52 0.42
C THR A 40 -1.27 -8.19 -0.86
N PHE A 41 -0.27 -7.31 -0.80
CA PHE A 41 0.42 -6.75 -1.97
C PHE A 41 1.95 -6.84 -1.90
N GLY A 42 2.48 -7.74 -1.08
CA GLY A 42 3.93 -7.96 -0.94
C GLY A 42 4.70 -6.67 -0.59
N TYR A 43 5.71 -6.36 -1.38
CA TYR A 43 6.51 -5.13 -1.27
C TYR A 43 6.17 -4.11 -2.38
N GLY A 44 5.06 -4.29 -3.09
CA GLY A 44 4.60 -3.42 -4.18
C GLY A 44 5.29 -3.66 -5.53
N THR A 45 6.39 -4.42 -5.55
CA THR A 45 7.14 -4.74 -6.77
C THR A 45 6.50 -5.86 -7.58
N GLU A 46 5.83 -6.79 -6.90
CA GLU A 46 5.37 -8.07 -7.41
C GLU A 46 4.27 -7.90 -8.45
N TYR A 47 3.42 -6.89 -8.31
CA TYR A 47 2.25 -6.65 -9.15
C TYR A 47 2.44 -5.51 -10.17
N SER A 48 3.63 -4.89 -10.21
CA SER A 48 3.96 -3.79 -11.13
C SER A 48 3.78 -4.12 -12.61
N HIS A 49 3.72 -5.40 -12.96
CA HIS A 49 3.49 -5.88 -14.32
C HIS A 49 2.00 -6.06 -14.68
N LEU A 50 1.09 -6.06 -13.70
CA LEU A 50 -0.35 -6.23 -13.93
C LEU A 50 -1.08 -4.91 -14.16
N PHE A 51 -0.64 -3.83 -13.49
CA PHE A 51 -1.18 -2.48 -13.67
C PHE A 51 -0.18 -1.42 -13.21
N ASP A 52 -0.44 -0.16 -13.58
CA ASP A 52 0.36 0.97 -13.12
C ASP A 52 0.09 1.27 -11.64
N ILE A 53 1.00 0.81 -10.78
CA ILE A 53 0.96 1.02 -9.33
C ILE A 53 0.94 2.50 -8.93
N GLN A 54 1.36 3.41 -9.81
CA GLN A 54 1.37 4.86 -9.54
C GLN A 54 -0.05 5.46 -9.49
N GLN A 55 -1.07 4.70 -9.87
CA GLN A 55 -2.48 5.10 -9.75
C GLN A 55 -3.05 4.88 -8.34
N LEU A 56 -2.39 4.10 -7.48
CA LEU A 56 -2.80 3.94 -6.09
C LEU A 56 -2.52 5.21 -5.29
N GLY A 57 -3.33 5.47 -4.28
CA GLY A 57 -3.07 6.51 -3.30
C GLY A 57 -1.84 6.21 -2.45
N ALA A 58 -1.67 4.95 -2.04
CA ALA A 58 -0.50 4.44 -1.32
C ALA A 58 -0.36 2.92 -1.49
N ILE A 59 0.83 2.40 -1.21
CA ILE A 59 1.07 0.97 -1.01
C ILE A 59 1.41 0.75 0.47
N VAL A 60 0.72 -0.16 1.14
CA VAL A 60 1.11 -0.60 2.48
C VAL A 60 1.86 -1.92 2.34
N CYS A 61 3.16 -1.90 2.62
CA CYS A 61 4.00 -3.09 2.41
C CYS A 61 3.68 -4.19 3.43
N LYS A 62 4.18 -5.40 3.17
CA LYS A 62 4.19 -6.52 4.12
C LYS A 62 4.72 -6.07 5.49
N GLY A 63 4.09 -6.57 6.56
CA GLY A 63 4.59 -6.38 7.93
C GLY A 63 6.04 -6.81 8.05
N THR A 64 6.87 -5.90 8.55
CA THR A 64 8.33 -6.02 8.63
C THR A 64 8.73 -6.14 10.09
N THR A 65 9.46 -7.20 10.41
CA THR A 65 10.02 -7.42 11.75
C THR A 65 11.50 -7.04 11.76
N LEU A 66 12.09 -6.93 12.95
CA LEU A 66 13.52 -6.67 13.12
C LEU A 66 14.35 -7.73 12.35
N GLU A 67 14.12 -9.00 12.66
CA GLU A 67 14.75 -10.14 11.99
C GLU A 67 13.81 -10.80 10.96
N PRO A 68 14.35 -11.53 9.95
CA PRO A 68 13.54 -12.28 9.00
C PRO A 68 12.68 -13.35 9.66
N ARG A 69 11.54 -13.68 9.04
CA ARG A 69 10.64 -14.74 9.48
C ARG A 69 10.20 -15.60 8.31
N ASP A 70 10.16 -16.91 8.52
CA ASP A 70 9.63 -17.89 7.56
C ASP A 70 8.09 -17.94 7.57
N GLY A 71 7.49 -17.50 8.67
CA GLY A 71 6.06 -17.60 8.92
C GLY A 71 5.60 -18.98 9.35
N ASN A 72 4.29 -19.19 9.36
CA ASN A 72 3.71 -20.45 9.82
C ASN A 72 3.81 -21.56 8.75
N PRO A 73 3.80 -22.85 9.16
CA PRO A 73 3.73 -23.98 8.26
C PRO A 73 2.49 -23.97 7.35
N GLN A 74 2.57 -24.68 6.22
CA GLN A 74 1.44 -24.89 5.32
C GLN A 74 0.53 -26.03 5.83
N PRO A 75 -0.78 -26.03 5.52
CA PRO A 75 -1.53 -24.97 4.84
C PRO A 75 -1.81 -23.79 5.77
N ARG A 76 -1.64 -22.56 5.26
CA ARG A 76 -1.85 -21.31 6.03
C ARG A 76 -2.84 -20.33 5.39
N LEU A 77 -3.61 -20.83 4.43
CA LEU A 77 -4.70 -20.15 3.76
C LEU A 77 -5.86 -21.13 3.62
N ALA A 78 -7.08 -20.64 3.85
CA ALA A 78 -8.30 -21.38 3.58
C ALA A 78 -9.35 -20.44 2.99
N GLU A 79 -9.89 -20.79 1.82
CA GLU A 79 -11.03 -20.07 1.24
C GLU A 79 -12.30 -20.34 2.04
N THR A 80 -13.17 -19.34 2.06
CA THR A 80 -14.49 -19.38 2.68
C THR A 80 -15.50 -18.81 1.70
N ALA A 81 -16.80 -19.00 1.94
CA ALA A 81 -17.85 -18.54 1.02
C ALA A 81 -17.81 -17.04 0.71
N CYS A 82 -17.18 -16.22 1.56
CA CYS A 82 -17.14 -14.76 1.41
C CYS A 82 -15.74 -14.16 1.64
N GLY A 83 -14.67 -14.93 1.43
CA GLY A 83 -13.31 -14.42 1.60
C GLY A 83 -12.29 -15.50 1.92
N VAL A 84 -11.19 -15.11 2.55
CA VAL A 84 -10.05 -16.00 2.84
C VAL A 84 -9.62 -15.85 4.30
N LEU A 85 -9.50 -16.97 5.01
CA LEU A 85 -8.83 -17.06 6.30
C LEU A 85 -7.32 -17.25 6.07
N ASN A 86 -6.49 -16.53 6.82
CA ASN A 86 -5.04 -16.63 6.73
C ASN A 86 -4.37 -16.77 8.10
N SER A 87 -3.26 -17.51 8.12
CA SER A 87 -2.38 -17.65 9.27
C SER A 87 -0.93 -17.58 8.79
N ILE A 88 -0.54 -16.49 8.12
CA ILE A 88 0.78 -16.41 7.45
C ILE A 88 1.96 -16.43 8.46
N GLY A 89 1.75 -15.95 9.69
CA GLY A 89 2.81 -15.91 10.72
C GLY A 89 3.85 -14.80 10.50
N LEU A 90 3.45 -13.69 9.86
CA LEU A 90 4.33 -12.55 9.56
C LEU A 90 5.59 -12.94 8.74
N GLN A 91 5.52 -13.89 7.80
CA GLN A 91 6.66 -14.17 6.91
C GLN A 91 7.17 -12.89 6.23
N ASN A 92 8.44 -12.54 6.42
CA ASN A 92 9.04 -11.32 5.86
C ASN A 92 10.57 -11.40 5.85
N ILE A 93 11.21 -10.50 5.09
CA ILE A 93 12.67 -10.49 4.88
C ILE A 93 13.47 -9.79 5.99
N GLY A 94 12.83 -9.25 7.02
CA GLY A 94 13.47 -8.43 8.05
C GLY A 94 13.76 -7.00 7.60
N VAL A 95 13.97 -6.09 8.55
CA VAL A 95 14.15 -4.66 8.28
C VAL A 95 15.43 -4.36 7.49
N ASN A 96 16.52 -5.09 7.79
CA ASN A 96 17.81 -4.89 7.14
C ASN A 96 17.74 -5.16 5.63
N ALA A 97 17.12 -6.27 5.22
CA ALA A 97 16.95 -6.60 3.81
C ALA A 97 15.95 -5.65 3.12
N LEU A 98 14.87 -5.25 3.81
CA LEU A 98 13.92 -4.27 3.28
C LEU A 98 14.59 -2.93 2.96
N ILE A 99 15.41 -2.41 3.86
CA ILE A 99 16.15 -1.16 3.64
C ILE A 99 17.13 -1.31 2.47
N LYS A 100 17.85 -2.44 2.39
CA LYS A 100 18.86 -2.67 1.36
C LYS A 100 18.26 -2.91 -0.03
N GLU A 101 17.14 -3.64 -0.11
CA GLU A 101 16.65 -4.21 -1.37
C GLU A 101 15.37 -3.53 -1.87
N LYS A 102 14.50 -3.04 -0.98
CA LYS A 102 13.19 -2.50 -1.36
C LYS A 102 13.14 -0.98 -1.31
N ALA A 103 13.70 -0.36 -0.26
CA ALA A 103 13.69 1.10 -0.12
C ALA A 103 14.29 1.86 -1.31
N PRO A 104 15.41 1.44 -1.95
CA PRO A 104 15.95 2.13 -3.12
C PRO A 104 15.00 2.10 -4.32
N ILE A 105 14.22 1.03 -4.47
CA ILE A 105 13.21 0.92 -5.53
C ILE A 105 12.05 1.89 -5.23
N TRP A 106 11.56 1.89 -4.00
CA TRP A 106 10.46 2.77 -3.58
C TRP A 106 10.80 4.25 -3.70
N ALA A 107 12.07 4.62 -3.46
CA ALA A 107 12.55 5.99 -3.64
C ALA A 107 12.41 6.50 -5.09
N SER A 108 12.27 5.61 -6.07
CA SER A 108 12.02 5.97 -7.48
C SER A 108 10.53 6.19 -7.81
N TRP A 109 9.61 5.90 -6.88
CA TRP A 109 8.17 5.93 -7.13
C TRP A 109 7.54 7.27 -6.74
N ARG A 110 6.40 7.58 -7.38
CA ARG A 110 5.54 8.71 -7.01
C ARG A 110 4.52 8.31 -5.95
N VAL A 111 3.96 7.10 -6.05
CA VAL A 111 3.08 6.53 -5.03
C VAL A 111 3.88 6.31 -3.74
N PRO A 112 3.42 6.83 -2.59
CA PRO A 112 4.10 6.61 -1.32
C PRO A 112 3.95 5.16 -0.85
N VAL A 113 5.00 4.65 -0.21
CA VAL A 113 4.97 3.36 0.48
C VAL A 113 4.88 3.60 1.99
N ILE A 114 3.84 3.07 2.63
CA ILE A 114 3.67 3.04 4.08
C ILE A 114 4.27 1.72 4.58
N VAL A 115 5.31 1.82 5.39
CA VAL A 115 6.00 0.65 5.95
C VAL A 115 5.24 0.15 7.18
N ASN A 116 4.68 -1.05 7.09
CA ASN A 116 4.06 -1.72 8.23
C ASN A 116 5.13 -2.38 9.10
N ILE A 117 5.29 -1.94 10.34
CA ILE A 117 6.24 -2.50 11.32
C ILE A 117 5.52 -3.47 12.25
N ALA A 118 6.14 -4.61 12.52
CA ALA A 118 5.67 -5.61 13.46
C ALA A 118 6.78 -6.01 14.42
N GLY A 119 6.42 -6.29 15.67
CA GLY A 119 7.34 -6.72 16.72
C GLY A 119 6.59 -7.63 17.71
N GLU A 120 7.34 -8.48 18.42
CA GLU A 120 6.79 -9.32 19.49
C GLU A 120 6.94 -8.66 20.86
N THR A 121 7.90 -7.75 20.98
CA THR A 121 8.17 -6.93 22.16
C THR A 121 8.13 -5.45 21.81
N ILE A 122 8.07 -4.57 22.84
CA ILE A 122 8.14 -3.12 22.62
C ILE A 122 9.48 -2.72 22.04
N ASP A 123 10.57 -3.38 22.44
CA ASP A 123 11.93 -3.08 22.00
C ASP A 123 12.17 -3.41 20.52
N ASP A 124 11.28 -4.19 19.90
CA ASP A 124 11.34 -4.50 18.47
C ASP A 124 10.85 -3.35 17.56
N TYR A 125 10.13 -2.36 18.12
CA TYR A 125 9.50 -1.24 17.40
C TYR A 125 10.33 0.04 17.47
#